data_AF-A0A646KA81-F1
#
_entry.id   AF-A0A646KA81-F1
#
_cell.length_a   1.000
_cell.length_b   1.000
_cell.length_c   1.000
_cell.angle_alpha   90.00
_cell.angle_beta   90.00
_cell.angle_gamma   90.00
#
_symmetry.space_group_name_H-M   'P 1'
#
loop_
_entity.id
_entity.type
_entity.pdbx_description
1 polymer ?
#
loop_
_entity_poly.entity_id
_entity_poly.type
_entity_poly.pdbx_seq_one_letter_code
_entity_poly.pdbx_strand_id
1 'polypeptide(L)' 'MGIGDPHQKKDVEAALKRAEAAGLKVTRTGGGHKWGYVLCCPCNQRRTVSSTPQNPSEEARYIDGFVRQHRACA' A
#
# COMPACT_ATOMS: atom_id res chain seq x y z
N MET A 1 -14.27 -3.89 -18.83
CA MET A 1 -12.96 -3.22 -18.99
C MET A 1 -12.18 -3.30 -17.68
N GLY A 2 -10.86 -3.52 -17.74
CA GLY A 2 -9.95 -3.30 -16.60
C GLY A 2 -9.14 -4.51 -16.12
N ILE A 3 -8.43 -5.22 -17.01
CA ILE A 3 -7.31 -6.07 -16.55
C ILE A 3 -6.17 -5.10 -16.26
N GLY A 4 -6.11 -4.62 -15.01
CA GLY A 4 -5.03 -3.77 -14.53
C GLY A 4 -3.69 -4.40 -14.88
N ASP A 5 -2.84 -3.61 -15.51
CA ASP A 5 -1.55 -4.04 -16.03
C ASP A 5 -0.75 -4.76 -14.92
N PRO A 6 -0.14 -5.93 -15.20
CA PRO A 6 0.61 -6.70 -14.20
C PRO A 6 1.74 -5.89 -13.54
N HIS A 7 2.20 -4.80 -14.17
CA HIS A 7 3.14 -3.86 -13.55
C HIS A 7 2.54 -3.15 -12.32
N GLN A 8 1.26 -2.77 -12.38
CA GLN A 8 0.55 -2.09 -11.29
C GLN A 8 0.51 -2.96 -10.03
N LYS A 9 0.31 -4.27 -10.21
CA LYS A 9 0.36 -5.24 -9.12
C LYS A 9 1.74 -5.27 -8.47
N LYS A 10 2.81 -5.25 -9.28
CA LYS A 10 4.20 -5.35 -8.78
C LYS A 10 4.61 -4.16 -7.94
N ASP A 11 4.31 -2.92 -8.36
CA ASP A 11 4.70 -1.73 -7.59
C ASP A 11 3.99 -1.65 -6.24
N VAL A 12 2.67 -1.92 -6.23
CA VAL A 12 1.88 -1.95 -4.99
C VAL A 12 2.38 -3.07 -4.07
N GLU A 13 2.63 -4.26 -4.60
CA GLU A 13 3.13 -5.39 -3.82
C GLU A 13 4.53 -5.12 -3.23
N ALA A 14 5.42 -4.48 -4.00
CA ALA A 14 6.73 -4.05 -3.52
C ALA A 14 6.65 -2.96 -2.45
N ALA A 15 5.70 -2.03 -2.56
CA ALA A 15 5.46 -1.00 -1.54
C ALA A 15 4.90 -1.61 -0.24
N LEU A 16 3.96 -2.57 -0.36
CA LEU A 16 3.44 -3.31 0.78
C LEU A 16 4.52 -4.14 1.47
N LYS A 17 5.39 -4.82 0.71
CA LYS A 17 6.51 -5.59 1.27
C LYS A 17 7.50 -4.69 2.04
N ARG A 18 7.74 -3.47 1.55
CA ARG A 18 8.52 -2.44 2.26
C ARG A 18 7.82 -1.99 3.55
N ALA A 19 6.50 -1.85 3.53
CA ALA A 19 5.71 -1.51 4.71
C ALA A 19 5.84 -2.59 5.80
N GLU A 20 5.65 -3.86 5.43
CA GLU A 20 5.82 -4.99 6.35
C GLU A 20 7.24 -5.03 6.93
N ALA A 21 8.27 -4.83 6.10
CA ALA A 21 9.66 -4.78 6.55
C ALA A 21 9.97 -3.60 7.49
N ALA A 22 9.20 -2.50 7.39
CA ALA A 22 9.31 -1.35 8.28
C ALA A 22 8.49 -1.52 9.58
N GLY A 23 7.89 -2.69 9.84
CA GLY A 23 7.09 -2.94 11.04
C GLY A 23 5.65 -2.41 10.98
N LEU A 24 5.20 -1.95 9.80
CA LEU A 24 3.82 -1.52 9.60
C LEU A 24 2.92 -2.73 9.39
N LYS A 25 1.71 -2.68 9.95
CA LYS A 25 0.75 -3.78 9.82
C LYS A 25 0.02 -3.69 8.47
N VAL A 26 0.34 -4.60 7.57
CA VAL A 26 -0.31 -4.70 6.25
C VAL A 26 -1.45 -5.70 6.30
N THR A 27 -2.68 -5.23 6.09
CA THR A 27 -3.85 -6.09 5.95
C THR A 27 -4.25 -6.15 4.48
N ARG A 28 -4.18 -7.32 3.87
CA ARG A 28 -4.66 -7.56 2.50
C ARG A 28 -6.11 -8.01 2.51
N THR A 29 -7.00 -7.32 1.79
CA THR A 29 -8.39 -7.74 1.61
C THR A 29 -8.54 -8.28 0.20
N GLY A 30 -8.69 -9.60 0.04
CA GLY A 30 -8.77 -10.27 -1.27
C GLY A 30 -10.08 -10.04 -2.06
N GLY A 31 -10.80 -8.94 -1.82
CA GLY A 31 -12.14 -8.69 -2.36
C GLY A 31 -12.15 -7.57 -3.40
N GLY A 32 -11.92 -7.92 -4.67
CA GLY A 32 -12.41 -7.25 -5.89
C GLY A 32 -11.94 -5.82 -6.21
N HIS A 33 -12.01 -4.88 -5.26
CA HIS A 33 -11.87 -3.44 -5.51
C HIS A 33 -10.79 -2.75 -4.67
N LYS A 34 -10.20 -3.46 -3.71
CA LYS A 34 -9.19 -2.94 -2.78
C LYS A 34 -8.17 -4.02 -2.49
N TRP A 35 -6.90 -3.64 -2.48
CA TRP A 35 -5.81 -4.56 -2.12
C TRP A 35 -5.75 -4.77 -0.62
N GLY A 36 -6.08 -3.74 0.16
CA GLY A 36 -5.92 -3.80 1.61
C GLY A 36 -5.75 -2.43 2.25
N TYR A 37 -5.14 -2.41 3.43
CA TYR A 37 -4.70 -1.20 4.08
C TYR A 37 -3.42 -1.44 4.88
N VAL A 38 -2.59 -0.41 4.98
CA VAL A 38 -1.39 -0.36 5.83
C VAL A 38 -1.75 0.43 7.08
N LEU A 39 -1.45 -0.10 8.25
CA LEU A 39 -1.69 0.55 9.53
C LEU A 39 -0.36 0.79 10.25
N CYS A 40 -0.17 2.02 10.71
CA CYS A 40 0.90 2.42 11.59
C CYS A 40 0.41 2.38 13.05
N CYS A 41 1.00 1.48 13.85
CA CYS A 41 0.71 1.37 15.29
C CYS A 41 1.03 2.65 16.09
N PRO A 42 2.22 3.27 15.99
CA PRO A 42 2.57 4.43 16.81
C PRO A 42 1.76 5.69 16.46
N CYS A 43 1.38 5.85 15.19
CA CYS A 43 0.64 7.04 14.73
C CYS A 43 -0.86 6.81 14.64
N ASN A 44 -1.33 5.57 14.84
CA ASN A 44 -2.69 5.10 14.59
C ASN A 44 -3.23 5.48 13.19
N GLN A 45 -2.34 5.79 12.24
CA GLN A 45 -2.67 6.18 10.88
C GLN A 45 -2.83 4.93 10.02
N ARG A 46 -3.95 4.85 9.31
CA ARG A 46 -4.21 3.80 8.32
C ARG A 46 -4.28 4.38 6.92
N ARG A 47 -3.69 3.69 5.97
CA ARG A 47 -3.77 4.01 4.54
C ARG A 47 -4.41 2.85 3.80
N THR A 48 -5.60 3.08 3.25
CA THR A 48 -6.28 2.12 2.39
C THR A 48 -5.67 2.14 0.99
N VAL A 49 -5.47 0.96 0.42
CA VAL A 49 -4.94 0.74 -0.93
C VAL A 49 -6.08 0.22 -1.82
N SER A 50 -6.55 1.07 -2.72
CA SER A 50 -7.57 0.72 -3.72
C SER A 50 -6.95 -0.06 -4.87
N SER A 51 -7.67 -1.02 -5.45
CA SER A 51 -7.20 -1.81 -6.60
C SER A 51 -7.43 -1.10 -7.95
N THR A 52 -8.28 -0.09 -7.95
CA THR A 52 -8.63 0.74 -9.10
C THR A 52 -8.31 2.21 -8.83
N PRO A 53 -7.06 2.59 -8.57
CA PRO A 53 -6.66 3.99 -8.62
C PRO A 53 -6.71 4.45 -10.08
N GLN A 54 -7.19 5.67 -10.34
CA GLN A 54 -7.03 6.29 -11.67
C GLN A 54 -5.54 6.30 -12.08
N ASN A 55 -4.64 6.51 -11.11
CA ASN A 55 -3.17 6.52 -11.29
C ASN A 55 -2.46 5.59 -10.27
N PRO A 56 -2.15 4.34 -10.62
CA PRO A 56 -1.52 3.37 -9.70
C PRO A 56 -0.07 3.67 -9.36
N SER A 57 0.69 4.27 -10.28
CA SER A 57 2.07 4.69 -10.02
C SER A 57 2.15 5.77 -8.94
N GLU A 58 1.16 6.65 -8.86
CA GLU A 58 1.06 7.62 -7.78
C GLU A 58 0.68 6.97 -6.46
N GLU A 59 -0.28 6.03 -6.45
CA GLU A 59 -0.63 5.31 -5.22
C GLU A 59 0.59 4.54 -4.66
N ALA A 60 1.38 3.87 -5.51
CA ALA A 60 2.61 3.22 -5.07
C ALA A 60 3.63 4.19 -4.48
N ARG A 61 3.81 5.38 -5.08
CA ARG A 61 4.64 6.45 -4.52
C ARG A 61 4.11 6.97 -3.18
N TYR A 62 2.79 7.09 -3.04
CA TYR A 62 2.14 7.50 -1.78
C TYR A 62 2.36 6.47 -0.68
N ILE A 63 2.20 5.18 -0.98
CA ILE A 63 2.48 4.10 -0.03
C ILE A 63 3.97 4.14 0.36
N ASP A 64 4.88 4.25 -0.60
CA ASP A 64 6.32 4.32 -0.29
C ASP A 64 6.67 5.55 0.57
N GLY A 65 6.07 6.71 0.28
CA GLY A 65 6.22 7.92 1.08
C GLY A 65 5.69 7.73 2.50
N PHE A 66 4.51 7.13 2.66
CA PHE A 66 3.92 6.78 3.95
C PHE A 66 4.85 5.84 4.73
N VAL A 67 5.35 4.78 4.08
CA VAL A 67 6.30 3.85 4.70
C VAL A 67 7.58 4.55 5.13
N ARG A 68 8.18 5.39 4.30
CA ARG A 68 9.39 6.14 4.66
C ARG A 68 9.15 7.08 5.85
N GLN A 69 8.02 7.78 5.85
CA GLN A 69 7.67 8.70 6.93
C GLN A 69 7.43 7.96 8.26
N HIS A 70 6.77 6.80 8.20
CA HIS A 70 6.47 6.01 9.41
C HIS A 70 7.56 5.01 9.81
N ARG A 71 8.56 4.77 8.96
CA ARG A 71 9.75 3.96 9.30
C ARG A 71 10.52 4.56 10.49
N ALA A 72 10.45 5.87 10.69
CA ALA A 72 11.06 6.54 11.85
C ALA A 72 10.21 6.45 13.13
N CYS A 73 8.94 6.04 13.03
CA CYS A 73 8.06 5.84 14.18
C CYS A 73 8.04 4.40 14.69
N ALA A 74 8.48 3.43 13.86
CA ALA A 74 8.48 2.00 14.17
C ALA A 74 9.73 1.56 14.94
#